data_AF-A0A2K6EH36-F1
#
_entry.id   AF-A0A2K6EH36-F1
#
_cell.length_a   1.000
_cell.length_b   1.000
_cell.length_c   1.000
_cell.angle_alpha   90.00
_cell.angle_beta   90.00
_cell.angle_gamma   90.00
#
_symmetry.space_group_name_H-M   'P 1'
#
loop_
_entity.id
_entity.type
_entity.pdbx_description
1 polymer ?
#
loop_
_entity_poly.entity_id
_entity_poly.type
_entity_poly.pdbx_seq_one_letter_code
_entity_poly.pdbx_strand_id
1 'polypeptide(L)'
;QPVLTQPPSLSASPGASARLTCTLSSGTVVGGYHISWYQQKPGSRPRYLLRYHSDSNKHQGSGIPSRFSGSKDASANAGILHISGLQPNDEADYYCLTYHGNSGTYTVL
;
A
#
# COMPACT_ATOMS: atom_id res chain seq x y z
N GLN A 1 -15.32 -11.58 0.99
CA GLN A 1 -13.94 -11.32 0.53
C GLN A 1 -13.83 -9.84 0.22
N PRO A 2 -12.80 -9.12 0.72
CA PRO A 2 -12.63 -7.70 0.42
C PRO A 2 -12.27 -7.51 -1.05
N VAL A 3 -12.89 -6.53 -1.69
CA VAL A 3 -12.41 -5.96 -2.95
C VAL A 3 -11.56 -4.74 -2.60
N LEU A 4 -10.42 -4.60 -3.27
CA LEU A 4 -9.55 -3.43 -3.15
C LEU A 4 -9.85 -2.47 -4.30
N THR A 5 -9.62 -1.18 -4.08
CA THR A 5 -9.65 -0.18 -5.15
C THR A 5 -8.53 0.83 -4.92
N GLN A 6 -7.83 1.20 -5.99
CA GLN A 6 -6.83 2.25 -6.01
C GLN A 6 -7.19 3.31 -7.06
N PRO A 7 -6.80 4.59 -6.87
CA PRO A 7 -6.85 5.57 -7.94
C PRO A 7 -6.05 5.08 -9.16
N PRO A 8 -6.48 5.40 -10.39
CA PRO A 8 -5.83 4.89 -11.61
C PRO A 8 -4.41 5.43 -11.79
N SER A 9 -4.13 6.64 -11.32
CA SER A 9 -2.82 7.25 -11.36
C SER A 9 -2.71 8.38 -10.35
N LEU A 10 -1.47 8.76 -10.03
CA LEU A 10 -1.13 9.92 -9.21
C LEU A 10 0.16 10.52 -9.78
N SER A 11 0.17 11.84 -9.98
CA SER A 11 1.36 12.57 -10.41
C SER A 11 1.77 13.58 -9.34
N ALA A 12 3.06 13.68 -9.08
CA ALA A 12 3.64 14.62 -8.12
C ALA A 12 5.07 14.99 -8.53
N SER A 13 5.51 16.18 -8.10
CA SER A 13 6.85 16.69 -8.41
C SER A 13 7.95 15.95 -7.63
N PRO A 14 9.17 15.84 -8.18
CA PRO A 14 10.33 15.35 -7.42
C PRO A 14 10.51 16.12 -6.10
N GLY A 15 10.86 15.40 -5.03
CA GLY A 15 10.99 15.96 -3.68
C GLY A 15 9.67 16.16 -2.92
N ALA A 16 8.51 16.11 -3.60
CA ALA A 16 7.22 16.17 -2.93
C ALA A 16 6.89 14.86 -2.19
N SER A 17 5.84 14.89 -1.38
CA SER A 17 5.27 13.69 -0.75
C SER A 17 4.08 13.17 -1.55
N ALA A 18 3.98 11.85 -1.72
CA ALA A 18 2.82 11.18 -2.31
C ALA A 18 2.08 10.33 -1.27
N ARG A 19 0.76 10.21 -1.45
CA ARG A 19 -0.13 9.38 -0.65
C ARG A 19 -0.95 8.50 -1.59
N LEU A 20 -0.68 7.21 -1.59
CA LEU A 20 -1.43 6.23 -2.37
C LEU A 20 -2.45 5.56 -1.45
N THR A 21 -3.69 5.46 -1.92
CA THR A 21 -4.81 4.95 -1.15
C THR A 21 -5.25 3.60 -1.71
N CYS A 22 -5.46 2.65 -0.81
CA CYS A 22 -6.02 1.32 -1.09
C CYS A 22 -7.31 1.16 -0.28
N THR A 23 -8.45 1.36 -0.93
CA THR A 23 -9.77 1.33 -0.28
C THR A 23 -10.31 -0.08 -0.27
N LEU A 24 -10.87 -0.51 0.87
CA LEU A 24 -11.55 -1.79 0.99
C LEU A 24 -13.06 -1.61 0.77
N SER A 25 -13.70 -2.60 0.16
CA SER A 25 -15.16 -2.66 0.00
C SER A 25 -15.94 -2.45 1.31
N SER A 26 -17.13 -1.84 1.23
CA SER A 26 -17.97 -1.40 2.35
C SER A 26 -18.46 -2.49 3.33
N GLY A 27 -18.27 -3.77 3.00
CA GLY A 27 -18.57 -4.90 3.89
C GLY A 27 -17.40 -5.37 4.76
N THR A 28 -16.28 -4.64 4.76
CA THR A 28 -15.06 -5.00 5.51
C THR A 28 -14.49 -3.80 6.22
N VAL A 29 -13.90 -4.00 7.40
CA VAL A 29 -13.30 -2.92 8.20
C VAL A 29 -11.79 -3.04 8.16
N VAL A 30 -11.11 -2.05 7.58
CA VAL A 30 -9.64 -2.02 7.40
C VAL A 30 -8.84 -2.25 8.68
N GLY A 31 -9.43 -1.94 9.85
CA GLY A 31 -8.84 -2.16 11.16
C GLY A 31 -8.29 -3.58 11.35
N GLY A 32 -9.03 -4.60 10.91
CA GLY A 32 -8.65 -6.01 11.07
C GLY A 32 -7.70 -6.59 10.01
N TYR A 33 -7.26 -5.78 9.03
CA TYR A 33 -6.49 -6.29 7.89
C TYR A 33 -5.03 -5.84 7.89
N HIS A 34 -4.14 -6.71 7.43
CA HIS A 34 -2.81 -6.29 7.03
C HIS A 34 -2.88 -5.72 5.61
N ILE A 35 -2.36 -4.51 5.41
CA ILE A 35 -2.21 -3.92 4.07
C ILE A 35 -0.74 -3.99 3.69
N SER A 36 -0.43 -4.73 2.63
CA SER A 36 0.90 -4.85 2.06
C SER A 36 0.99 -4.02 0.79
N TRP A 37 2.14 -3.39 0.57
CA TRP A 37 2.40 -2.55 -0.60
C TRP A 37 3.55 -3.11 -1.41
N TYR A 38 3.38 -3.08 -2.73
CA TYR A 38 4.37 -3.51 -3.70
C TYR A 38 4.58 -2.41 -4.75
N GLN A 39 5.81 -2.33 -5.26
CA GLN A 39 6.19 -1.47 -6.37
C GLN A 39 6.59 -2.35 -7.55
N GLN A 40 6.08 -2.06 -8.74
CA GLN A 40 6.49 -2.73 -9.97
C GLN A 40 6.96 -1.70 -11.00
N LYS A 41 8.21 -1.83 -11.44
CA LYS A 41 8.71 -1.06 -12.58
C LYS A 41 8.41 -1.78 -13.90
N PRO A 42 8.30 -1.07 -15.02
CA PRO A 42 8.14 -1.69 -16.33
C PRO A 42 9.18 -2.80 -16.56
N GLY A 43 8.70 -4.00 -16.94
CA GLY A 43 9.55 -5.16 -17.20
C GLY A 43 10.13 -5.88 -15.97
N SER A 44 9.77 -5.46 -14.76
CA SER A 44 10.24 -6.08 -13.50
C SER A 44 9.13 -6.85 -12.78
N ARG A 45 9.52 -7.69 -11.81
CA ARG A 45 8.57 -8.34 -10.89
C ARG A 45 8.17 -7.38 -9.77
N PRO A 46 6.96 -7.51 -9.19
CA PRO A 46 6.56 -6.74 -8.01
C PRO A 46 7.58 -6.89 -6.87
N ARG A 47 8.06 -5.76 -6.35
CA ARG A 47 8.96 -5.67 -5.21
C ARG A 47 8.15 -5.31 -3.97
N TYR A 48 8.25 -6.15 -2.94
CA TYR A 48 7.64 -5.86 -1.64
C TYR A 48 8.25 -4.60 -1.01
N LEU A 49 7.40 -3.65 -0.63
CA LEU A 49 7.80 -2.43 0.07
C LEU A 49 7.61 -2.58 1.58
N LEU A 50 6.37 -2.79 2.02
CA LEU A 50 6.01 -2.77 3.43
C LEU A 50 4.66 -3.41 3.70
N ARG A 51 4.42 -3.74 4.97
CA ARG A 51 3.15 -4.22 5.52
C ARG A 51 2.80 -3.41 6.74
N TYR A 52 1.58 -2.88 6.77
CA TYR A 52 1.06 -2.13 7.89
C TYR A 52 -0.22 -2.76 8.44
N HIS A 53 -0.27 -2.98 9.75
CA HIS A 53 -1.49 -3.31 10.49
C HIS A 53 -1.75 -2.28 11.59
N SER A 54 -0.74 -1.99 12.40
CA SER A 54 -0.69 -0.95 13.43
C SER A 54 0.75 -0.50 13.62
N ASP A 55 1.00 0.55 14.41
CA ASP A 55 2.36 0.99 14.69
C ASP A 55 3.22 -0.03 15.42
N SER A 56 2.61 -0.85 16.28
CA SER A 56 3.25 -1.99 16.95
C SER A 56 3.36 -3.24 16.08
N ASN A 57 2.69 -3.28 14.92
CA ASN A 57 2.65 -4.45 14.03
C ASN A 57 2.78 -4.00 12.56
N LYS A 58 4.01 -3.63 12.19
CA LYS A 58 4.39 -3.24 10.83
C LYS A 58 5.73 -3.85 10.45
N HIS A 59 5.97 -4.02 9.16
CA HIS A 59 7.21 -4.57 8.63
C HIS A 59 7.64 -3.80 7.39
N GLN A 60 8.90 -3.41 7.34
CA GLN A 60 9.54 -2.79 6.18
C GLN A 60 10.33 -3.85 5.43
N GLY A 61 10.20 -3.88 4.10
CA GLY A 61 10.97 -4.77 3.25
C GLY A 61 12.47 -4.50 3.34
N SER A 62 13.27 -5.55 3.11
CA SER A 62 14.73 -5.42 3.13
C SER A 62 15.23 -4.42 2.08
N GLY A 63 16.08 -3.49 2.50
CA GLY A 63 16.62 -2.44 1.64
C GLY A 63 15.59 -1.43 1.13
N ILE A 64 14.39 -1.36 1.74
CA ILE A 64 13.39 -0.35 1.43
C ILE A 64 13.65 0.90 2.29
N PRO A 65 13.86 2.08 1.67
CA PRO A 65 14.16 3.31 2.40
C PRO A 65 13.05 3.72 3.36
N SER A 66 13.40 4.40 4.45
CA SER A 66 12.45 4.90 5.46
C SER A 66 11.49 5.96 4.94
N ARG A 67 11.73 6.50 3.75
CA ARG A 67 10.81 7.42 3.06
C ARG A 67 9.46 6.77 2.72
N PHE A 68 9.44 5.43 2.60
CA PHE A 68 8.21 4.66 2.47
C PHE A 68 7.66 4.32 3.85
N SER A 69 6.40 4.66 4.10
CA SER A 69 5.72 4.29 5.35
C SER A 69 4.23 4.02 5.10
N GLY A 70 3.60 3.28 6.01
CA GLY A 70 2.19 2.90 5.89
C GLY A 70 1.34 3.48 7.03
N SER A 71 0.06 3.70 6.75
CA SER A 71 -0.96 3.97 7.77
C SER A 71 -2.32 3.39 7.35
N LYS A 72 -3.34 3.55 8.20
CA LYS A 72 -4.73 3.29 7.86
C LYS A 72 -5.58 4.52 8.11
N ASP A 73 -6.61 4.69 7.30
CA ASP A 73 -7.69 5.66 7.50
C ASP A 73 -8.98 4.87 7.71
N ALA A 74 -9.45 4.82 8.96
CA ALA A 74 -10.68 4.10 9.30
C ALA A 74 -11.94 4.78 8.73
N SER A 75 -11.92 6.11 8.56
CA SER A 75 -13.06 6.86 8.03
C SER A 75 -13.25 6.61 6.53
N ALA A 76 -12.15 6.48 5.80
CA ALA A 76 -12.13 6.14 4.38
C ALA A 76 -12.10 4.61 4.12
N ASN A 77 -12.06 3.79 5.18
CA ASN A 77 -11.87 2.34 5.10
C ASN A 77 -10.68 1.93 4.21
N ALA A 78 -9.55 2.59 4.38
CA ALA A 78 -8.42 2.48 3.46
C ALA A 78 -7.06 2.30 4.15
N GLY A 79 -6.17 1.58 3.49
CA GLY A 79 -4.73 1.61 3.77
C GLY A 79 -4.05 2.71 2.96
N ILE A 80 -3.05 3.36 3.53
CA ILE A 80 -2.31 4.46 2.90
C ILE A 80 -0.83 4.11 2.83
N LEU A 81 -0.22 4.26 1.66
CA LEU A 81 1.23 4.32 1.48
C LEU A 81 1.64 5.78 1.39
N HIS A 82 2.58 6.18 2.24
CA HIS A 82 3.22 7.47 2.21
C HIS A 82 4.63 7.32 1.63
N ILE A 83 4.95 8.16 0.66
CA ILE A 83 6.28 8.27 0.07
C ILE A 83 6.73 9.71 0.24
N SER A 84 7.70 9.98 1.11
CA SER A 84 8.26 11.33 1.28
C SER A 84 9.47 11.54 0.38
N GLY A 85 9.67 12.76 -0.12
CA GLY A 85 10.86 13.08 -0.92
C GLY A 85 10.97 12.23 -2.18
N LEU A 86 9.94 12.28 -3.04
CA LEU A 86 9.86 11.50 -4.28
C LEU A 86 11.12 11.61 -5.12
N GLN A 87 11.59 10.46 -5.59
CA GLN A 87 12.76 10.34 -6.47
C GLN A 87 12.31 9.87 -7.86
N PRO A 88 13.07 10.14 -8.93
CA PRO A 88 12.75 9.63 -10.27
C PRO A 88 12.55 8.11 -10.29
N ASN A 89 13.30 7.39 -9.45
CA ASN A 89 13.19 5.94 -9.32
C ASN A 89 11.92 5.45 -8.61
N ASP A 90 11.07 6.35 -8.10
CA ASP A 90 9.78 6.02 -7.50
C ASP A 90 8.64 5.97 -8.52
N GLU A 91 8.88 6.38 -9.77
CA GLU A 91 7.92 6.18 -10.86
C GLU A 91 7.77 4.69 -11.17
N ALA A 92 6.57 4.17 -10.93
CA ALA A 92 6.24 2.76 -10.99
C ALA A 92 4.72 2.56 -10.84
N ASP A 93 4.26 1.35 -11.15
CA ASP A 93 2.96 0.88 -10.70
C ASP A 93 3.07 0.45 -9.22
N TYR A 94 2.02 0.75 -8.45
CA TYR A 94 1.94 0.41 -7.04
C TYR A 94 0.69 -0.38 -6.76
N TYR A 95 0.87 -1.45 -5.99
CA TYR A 95 -0.13 -2.47 -5.78
C TYR A 95 -0.31 -2.71 -4.29
N CYS A 96 -1.56 -2.71 -3.85
CA CYS A 96 -1.90 -3.09 -2.49
C CYS A 96 -2.47 -4.51 -2.44
N LEU A 97 -2.14 -5.21 -1.36
CA LEU A 97 -2.60 -6.56 -1.09
C LEU A 97 -3.10 -6.66 0.35
N THR A 98 -4.24 -7.33 0.52
CA THR A 98 -4.77 -7.67 1.84
C THR A 98 -4.97 -9.18 1.97
N TYR A 99 -4.74 -9.71 3.17
CA TYR A 99 -4.97 -11.12 3.50
C TYR A 99 -6.22 -11.26 4.35
N HIS A 100 -7.16 -12.09 3.88
CA HIS A 100 -8.38 -12.41 4.61
C HIS A 100 -8.22 -13.72 5.38
N GLY A 101 -7.84 -13.63 6.66
CA GLY A 101 -7.49 -14.77 7.50
C GLY A 101 -8.58 -15.84 7.63
N ASN A 102 -9.86 -15.45 7.59
CA ASN A 102 -10.96 -16.41 7.72
C ASN A 102 -11.22 -17.25 6.47
N SER A 103 -10.72 -16.85 5.30
CA SER A 103 -10.92 -17.58 4.04
C SER A 103 -9.61 -18.03 3.37
N GLY A 104 -8.45 -17.65 3.91
CA GLY A 104 -7.15 -17.98 3.32
C GLY A 104 -6.91 -17.31 1.95
N THR A 105 -7.64 -16.25 1.62
CA THR A 105 -7.60 -15.61 0.29
C THR A 105 -6.81 -14.32 0.30
N TYR A 106 -5.97 -14.14 -0.71
CA TYR A 106 -5.32 -12.87 -1.03
C TYR A 106 -6.15 -12.09 -2.04
N THR A 107 -6.37 -10.79 -1.79
CA THR A 107 -6.87 -9.87 -2.79
C THR A 107 -5.73 -8.94 -3.18
N VAL A 108 -5.43 -8.86 -4.48
CA VAL A 108 -4.38 -8.01 -5.07
C VAL A 108 -5.07 -7.08 -6.06
N LEU A 109 -4.73 -5.80 -6.02
CA LEU A 109 -4.85 -4.92 -7.19
C LEU A 109 -3.48 -4.70 -7.76
#